data_AF-A0A2G9TMN2-F1
#
_entry.id   AF-A0A2G9TMN2-F1
#
_cell.length_a   1.000
_cell.length_b   1.000
_cell.length_c   1.000
_cell.angle_alpha   90.00
_cell.angle_beta   90.00
_cell.angle_gamma   90.00
#
_symmetry.space_group_name_H-M   'P 1'
#
loop_
_entity.id
_entity.type
_entity.pdbx_description
1 polymer ?
#
loop_
_entity_poly.entity_id
_entity_poly.type
_entity_poly.pdbx_seq_one_letter_code
_entity_poly.pdbx_strand_id
1 'polypeptide(L)'
;MGRLFGELIASVLIPYLVAVWSGVNIAGVSLAQVSKSLGSKEGVETWQSEIHKKVIDSAYEIIKLKGYTSWAIGLSVARICQGILANSRNVFALSTNVNGLHGITDDVYLSVPCVVGTNGVTHVVKQNLNPEEIEKLHKSWKTLFEVQKQLKL
;
A
#
# COMPACT_ATOMS: atom_id res chain seq x y z
N MET A 1 3.97 -14.14 -5.59
CA MET A 1 2.93 -13.65 -4.65
C MET A 1 2.98 -12.14 -4.73
N GLY A 2 2.15 -11.53 -5.58
CA GLY A 2 2.17 -10.09 -5.79
C GLY A 2 1.73 -9.36 -4.52
N ARG A 3 2.58 -8.49 -3.98
CA ARG A 3 2.25 -7.67 -2.81
C ARG A 3 1.78 -6.31 -3.30
N LEU A 4 0.47 -6.09 -3.28
CA LEU A 4 -0.10 -4.74 -3.39
C LEU A 4 0.08 -4.09 -2.01
N PHE A 5 0.93 -3.07 -1.95
CA PHE A 5 1.09 -2.23 -0.77
C PHE A 5 0.15 -1.05 -0.91
N GLY A 6 -0.75 -0.89 0.05
CA GLY A 6 -1.79 0.13 -0.02
C GLY A 6 -2.94 -0.15 0.92
N GLU A 7 -3.02 0.67 1.97
CA GLU A 7 -4.20 1.03 2.75
C GLU A 7 -5.49 0.23 2.50
N LEU A 8 -5.71 -0.84 3.26
CA LEU A 8 -7.03 -1.47 3.30
C LEU A 8 -8.05 -0.65 4.10
N ILE A 9 -7.61 0.39 4.82
CA ILE A 9 -8.45 1.25 5.67
C ILE A 9 -8.71 2.63 5.03
N ALA A 10 -7.83 3.11 4.14
CA ALA A 10 -7.98 4.43 3.50
C ALA A 10 -8.24 4.38 1.98
N SER A 11 -8.60 3.21 1.45
CA SER A 11 -9.06 3.04 0.07
C SER A 11 -10.36 3.80 -0.27
N VAL A 12 -11.05 4.38 0.73
CA VAL A 12 -12.31 5.10 0.52
C VAL A 12 -12.11 6.62 0.35
N LEU A 13 -10.94 7.20 0.69
CA LEU A 13 -10.80 8.67 0.75
C LEU A 13 -9.50 9.28 0.23
N ILE A 14 -8.49 8.48 -0.16
CA ILE A 14 -7.20 9.04 -0.63
C ILE A 14 -6.96 8.68 -2.11
N PRO A 15 -7.01 9.64 -3.03
CA PRO A 15 -6.80 9.42 -4.47
C PRO A 15 -5.35 9.09 -4.87
N TYR A 16 -4.45 8.83 -3.90
CA TYR A 16 -3.00 8.70 -4.11
C TYR A 16 -2.44 7.39 -3.53
N LEU A 17 -3.12 6.29 -3.82
CA LEU A 17 -2.60 4.94 -3.64
C LEU A 17 -1.35 4.77 -4.53
N VAL A 18 -0.20 4.44 -3.96
CA VAL A 18 1.03 4.22 -4.72
C VAL A 18 1.23 2.73 -4.95
N ALA A 19 0.98 2.26 -6.18
CA ALA A 19 1.36 0.91 -6.57
C ALA A 19 2.88 0.82 -6.79
N VAL A 20 3.56 0.05 -5.94
CA VAL A 20 5.00 -0.21 -6.04
C VAL A 20 5.23 -1.38 -7.00
N TRP A 21 5.33 -1.09 -8.30
CA TRP A 21 5.52 -2.09 -9.35
C TRP A 21 6.94 -2.65 -9.37
N SER A 22 7.93 -1.86 -8.94
CA SER A 22 9.32 -2.31 -8.79
C SER A 22 9.46 -3.54 -7.88
N GLY A 23 8.59 -3.66 -6.87
CA GLY A 23 8.57 -4.78 -5.92
C GLY A 23 7.74 -6.00 -6.34
N VAL A 24 6.97 -5.92 -7.42
CA VAL A 24 6.06 -7.01 -7.83
C VAL A 24 6.87 -8.15 -8.45
N ASN A 25 6.74 -9.34 -7.85
CA ASN A 25 7.48 -10.52 -8.28
C ASN A 25 6.67 -11.82 -8.17
N ILE A 26 7.07 -12.80 -8.99
CA ILE A 26 6.58 -14.17 -8.97
C ILE A 26 7.79 -15.07 -8.75
N ALA A 27 7.79 -15.84 -7.66
CA ALA A 27 8.91 -16.70 -7.24
C ALA A 27 10.27 -15.95 -7.19
N GLY A 28 10.27 -14.67 -6.80
CA GLY A 28 11.48 -13.84 -6.76
C GLY A 28 11.88 -13.21 -8.10
N VAL A 29 11.26 -13.61 -9.22
CA VAL A 29 11.49 -13.00 -10.53
C VAL A 29 10.60 -11.77 -10.67
N SER A 30 11.22 -10.63 -10.97
CA SER A 30 10.49 -9.36 -11.12
C SER A 30 9.55 -9.41 -12.32
N LEU A 31 8.30 -9.02 -12.10
CA LEU A 31 7.27 -9.03 -13.14
C LEU A 31 7.63 -8.07 -14.30
N ALA A 32 8.33 -6.98 -13.99
CA ALA A 32 8.83 -6.02 -14.98
C ALA A 32 9.93 -6.60 -15.89
N GLN A 33 10.67 -7.62 -15.43
CA GLN A 33 11.64 -8.35 -16.25
C GLN A 33 10.94 -9.40 -17.10
N VAL A 34 9.99 -10.14 -16.49
CA VAL A 34 9.22 -11.19 -17.16
C VAL A 34 8.42 -10.63 -18.34
N SER A 35 7.79 -9.48 -18.18
CA SER A 35 7.00 -8.84 -19.23
C SER A 35 7.84 -8.38 -20.43
N LYS A 36 9.10 -7.98 -20.22
CA LYS A 36 10.04 -7.67 -21.31
C LYS A 36 10.49 -8.93 -22.06
N SER A 37 10.66 -10.04 -21.35
CA SER A 37 11.09 -11.32 -21.95
C SER A 37 10.00 -12.08 -22.69
N LEU A 38 8.73 -11.90 -22.31
CA LEU A 38 7.60 -12.64 -22.88
C LEU A 38 7.05 -12.06 -24.20
N GLY A 39 7.63 -10.98 -24.73
CA GLY A 39 7.25 -10.43 -26.03
C GLY A 39 5.77 -9.99 -26.12
N SER A 40 5.18 -9.59 -24.99
CA SER A 40 3.78 -9.14 -24.91
C SER A 40 3.57 -7.97 -25.86
N LYS A 41 2.69 -8.14 -26.86
CA LYS A 41 2.32 -7.09 -27.84
C LYS A 41 1.48 -5.96 -27.23
N GLU A 42 0.89 -6.21 -26.06
CA GLU A 42 0.22 -5.19 -25.25
C GLU A 42 1.22 -4.61 -24.25
N GLY A 43 1.39 -3.29 -24.29
CA GLY A 43 2.34 -2.58 -23.46
C GLY A 43 2.16 -2.91 -21.98
N VAL A 44 3.30 -3.15 -21.31
CA VAL A 44 3.37 -3.52 -19.89
C VAL A 44 2.64 -2.51 -18.99
N GLU A 45 2.61 -1.26 -19.41
CA GLU A 45 1.98 -0.16 -18.68
C GLU A 45 0.44 -0.23 -18.70
N THR A 46 -0.16 -0.82 -19.73
CA THR A 46 -1.61 -0.88 -19.89
C THR A 46 -2.26 -1.73 -18.81
N TRP A 47 -1.77 -2.96 -18.61
CA TRP A 47 -2.34 -3.85 -17.58
C TRP A 47 -1.99 -3.41 -16.15
N GLN A 48 -0.84 -2.77 -15.93
CA GLN A 48 -0.48 -2.23 -14.61
C GLN A 48 -1.46 -1.14 -14.19
N SER A 49 -1.72 -0.19 -15.09
CA SER A 49 -2.68 0.88 -14.87
C SER A 49 -4.10 0.34 -14.65
N GLU A 50 -4.53 -0.62 -15.48
CA GLU A 50 -5.85 -1.25 -15.34
C GLU A 50 -6.03 -1.99 -14.02
N ILE A 51 -5.04 -2.79 -13.59
CA ILE A 51 -5.12 -3.51 -12.32
C ILE A 51 -5.16 -2.52 -11.16
N HIS A 52 -4.32 -1.49 -11.17
CA HIS A 52 -4.32 -0.47 -10.13
C HIS A 52 -5.68 0.26 -10.05
N LYS A 53 -6.22 0.64 -11.20
CA LYS A 53 -7.54 1.26 -11.30
C LYS A 53 -8.64 0.33 -10.77
N LYS A 54 -8.63 -0.95 -11.16
CA LYS A 54 -9.59 -1.94 -10.63
C LYS A 54 -9.51 -2.08 -9.11
N VAL A 55 -8.32 -2.03 -8.52
CA VAL A 55 -8.15 -2.09 -7.04
C VAL A 55 -8.83 -0.90 -6.36
N ILE A 56 -8.69 0.31 -6.92
CA ILE A 56 -9.34 1.52 -6.41
C ILE A 56 -10.86 1.43 -6.60
N ASP A 57 -11.30 1.08 -7.81
CA ASP A 57 -12.72 1.04 -8.19
C ASP A 57 -13.49 -0.06 -7.45
N SER A 58 -12.83 -1.15 -7.04
CA SER A 58 -13.46 -2.28 -6.34
C SER A 58 -14.17 -1.86 -5.04
N ALA A 59 -13.59 -0.92 -4.28
CA ALA A 59 -14.21 -0.44 -3.05
C ALA A 59 -15.54 0.28 -3.34
N TYR A 60 -15.54 1.15 -4.37
CA TYR A 60 -16.73 1.88 -4.81
C TYR A 60 -17.80 0.95 -5.37
N GLU A 61 -17.40 -0.07 -6.14
CA GLU A 61 -18.32 -1.06 -6.69
C GLU A 61 -19.03 -1.85 -5.58
N ILE A 62 -18.29 -2.32 -4.57
CA ILE A 62 -18.89 -3.05 -3.44
C ILE A 62 -19.87 -2.16 -2.67
N ILE A 63 -19.52 -0.90 -2.42
CA ILE A 63 -20.41 0.05 -1.76
C ILE A 63 -21.66 0.30 -2.61
N LYS A 64 -21.52 0.45 -3.93
CA LYS A 64 -22.65 0.63 -4.84
C LYS A 64 -23.61 -0.58 -4.84
N LEU A 65 -23.07 -1.80 -4.76
CA LEU A 65 -23.86 -3.02 -4.82
C LEU A 65 -24.51 -3.40 -3.47
N LYS A 66 -23.75 -3.30 -2.36
CA LYS A 66 -24.16 -3.80 -1.04
C LYS A 66 -24.42 -2.68 -0.02
N GLY A 67 -24.00 -1.45 -0.30
CA GLY A 67 -24.09 -0.29 0.59
C GLY A 67 -22.93 -0.16 1.59
N TYR A 68 -22.12 -1.20 1.78
CA TYR A 68 -21.01 -1.21 2.75
C TYR A 68 -19.97 -2.31 2.47
N THR A 69 -18.75 -2.14 2.98
CA THR A 69 -17.68 -3.16 3.01
C THR A 69 -17.56 -3.75 4.42
N SER A 70 -17.29 -5.05 4.55
CA SER A 70 -17.26 -5.71 5.88
C SER A 70 -16.34 -6.92 5.94
N TRP A 71 -16.55 -7.90 5.06
CA TRP A 71 -15.83 -9.18 5.13
C TRP A 71 -14.32 -9.06 4.88
N ALA A 72 -13.92 -8.34 3.83
CA ALA A 72 -12.51 -8.21 3.46
C ALA A 72 -11.69 -7.46 4.53
N ILE A 73 -12.26 -6.41 5.12
CA ILE A 73 -11.61 -5.68 6.21
C ILE A 73 -11.57 -6.51 7.49
N GLY A 74 -12.67 -7.21 7.83
CA GLY A 74 -12.71 -8.11 8.99
C GLY A 74 -11.64 -9.20 8.93
N LEU A 75 -11.46 -9.84 7.76
CA LEU A 75 -10.42 -10.85 7.57
C LEU A 75 -9.01 -10.26 7.64
N SER A 76 -8.82 -9.04 7.13
CA SER A 76 -7.53 -8.35 7.18
C SER A 76 -7.14 -7.99 8.61
N VAL A 77 -8.08 -7.44 9.40
CA VAL A 77 -7.89 -7.15 10.82
C VAL A 77 -7.61 -8.44 11.60
N ALA A 78 -8.38 -9.51 11.36
CA ALA A 78 -8.16 -10.80 12.02
C ALA A 78 -6.75 -11.35 11.76
N ARG A 79 -6.23 -11.22 10.53
CA ARG A 79 -4.84 -11.63 10.20
C ARG A 79 -3.79 -10.80 10.92
N ILE A 80 -3.99 -9.48 11.04
CA ILE A 80 -3.09 -8.61 11.78
C ILE A 80 -3.09 -9.00 13.27
N CYS A 81 -4.27 -9.15 13.86
CA CYS A 81 -4.42 -9.60 15.26
C CYS A 81 -3.76 -10.96 15.48
N GLN A 82 -3.94 -11.92 14.58
CA GLN A 82 -3.28 -13.22 14.64
C GLN A 82 -1.75 -13.08 14.63
N GLY A 83 -1.20 -12.21 13.76
CA GLY A 83 0.24 -11.94 13.72
C GLY A 83 0.79 -11.31 15.02
N ILE A 84 0.03 -10.41 15.63
CA ILE A 84 0.36 -9.79 16.94
C ILE A 84 0.34 -10.86 18.04
N LEU A 85 -0.77 -11.58 18.17
CA LEU A 85 -0.99 -12.56 19.23
C LEU A 85 -0.01 -13.74 19.16
N ALA A 86 0.29 -14.21 17.95
CA ALA A 86 1.25 -15.30 17.73
C ALA A 86 2.72 -14.82 17.73
N ASN A 87 2.97 -13.51 17.90
CA ASN A 87 4.29 -12.89 17.77
C ASN A 87 5.04 -13.33 16.50
N SER A 88 4.34 -13.52 15.37
CA SER A 88 4.92 -14.17 14.20
C SER A 88 5.91 -13.30 13.44
N ARG A 89 6.02 -12.01 13.81
CA ARG A 89 6.87 -10.99 13.16
C ARG A 89 6.62 -10.89 11.65
N ASN A 90 5.35 -11.05 11.27
CA ASN A 90 4.92 -10.92 9.88
C ASN A 90 5.00 -9.45 9.42
N VAL A 91 5.18 -9.27 8.12
CA VAL A 91 5.18 -7.95 7.47
C VAL A 91 3.79 -7.64 6.94
N PHE A 92 3.20 -6.53 7.39
CA PHE A 92 1.91 -6.03 6.95
C PHE A 92 2.04 -4.58 6.46
N ALA A 93 1.20 -4.16 5.51
CA ALA A 93 1.09 -2.75 5.15
C ALA A 93 0.20 -2.06 6.20
N LEU A 94 0.80 -1.25 7.09
CA LEU A 94 0.10 -0.57 8.17
C LEU A 94 0.47 0.91 8.19
N SER A 95 -0.47 1.74 8.65
CA SER A 95 -0.23 3.16 8.85
C SER A 95 0.69 3.37 10.06
N THR A 96 1.83 4.00 9.84
CA THR A 96 2.81 4.36 10.87
C THR A 96 3.43 5.72 10.55
N ASN A 97 4.04 6.36 11.54
CA ASN A 97 4.81 7.58 11.31
C ASN A 97 5.97 7.27 10.35
N VAL A 98 6.08 8.07 9.28
CA VAL A 98 7.10 7.92 8.23
C VAL A 98 8.18 9.00 8.26
N ASN A 99 8.29 9.73 9.37
CA ASN A 99 9.34 10.72 9.56
C ASN A 99 10.72 10.06 9.39
N GLY A 100 11.58 10.65 8.56
CA GLY A 100 12.89 10.14 8.18
C GLY A 100 12.89 9.13 7.02
N LEU A 101 11.73 8.68 6.54
CA LEU A 101 11.64 7.75 5.40
C LEU A 101 11.53 8.49 4.07
N HIS A 102 12.31 8.07 3.08
CA HIS A 102 12.27 8.62 1.71
C HIS A 102 12.37 10.16 1.63
N GLY A 103 13.05 10.80 2.59
CA GLY A 103 13.21 12.26 2.64
C GLY A 103 12.01 13.03 3.22
N ILE A 104 11.06 12.33 3.85
CA ILE A 104 9.93 12.94 4.56
C ILE A 104 10.42 13.39 5.94
N THR A 105 10.21 14.65 6.30
CA THR A 105 10.64 15.24 7.59
C THR A 105 9.49 15.52 8.54
N ASP A 106 8.26 15.47 8.03
CA ASP A 106 7.07 15.83 8.76
C ASP A 106 6.43 14.61 9.44
N ASP A 107 5.75 14.85 10.56
CA ASP A 107 5.04 13.81 11.31
C ASP A 107 3.70 13.47 10.66
N VAL A 108 3.80 12.69 9.58
CA VAL A 108 2.67 12.15 8.83
C VAL A 108 2.63 10.62 8.95
N TYR A 109 1.42 10.08 8.95
CA TYR A 109 1.17 8.63 9.03
C TYR A 109 0.75 8.11 7.67
N LEU A 110 1.54 7.18 7.12
CA LEU A 110 1.28 6.53 5.84
C LEU A 110 1.37 5.02 5.97
N SER A 111 0.69 4.30 5.09
CA SER A 111 0.85 2.86 5.02
C SER A 111 2.16 2.45 4.37
N VAL A 112 3.02 1.84 5.17
CA VAL A 112 4.30 1.25 4.74
C VAL A 112 4.43 -0.17 5.30
N PRO A 113 5.24 -1.04 4.69
CA PRO A 113 5.48 -2.39 5.22
C PRO A 113 6.12 -2.32 6.60
N CYS A 114 5.40 -2.86 7.59
CA CYS A 114 5.79 -2.87 8.99
C CYS A 114 5.90 -4.31 9.50
N VAL A 115 6.94 -4.60 10.27
CA VAL A 115 7.07 -5.84 11.02
C VAL A 115 6.28 -5.72 12.32
N VAL A 116 5.30 -6.60 12.49
CA VAL A 116 4.38 -6.56 13.63
C VAL A 116 4.63 -7.74 14.57
N GLY A 117 4.76 -7.45 15.87
CA GLY A 117 4.89 -8.44 16.93
C GLY A 117 3.94 -8.15 18.10
N THR A 118 4.19 -8.77 19.25
CA THR A 118 3.37 -8.58 20.47
C THR A 118 3.34 -7.13 20.97
N ASN A 119 4.39 -6.36 20.69
CA ASN A 119 4.50 -4.94 21.07
C ASN A 119 3.97 -4.00 19.97
N GLY A 120 3.19 -4.50 19.00
CA GLY A 120 2.73 -3.73 17.85
C GLY A 120 3.79 -3.62 16.75
N VAL A 121 3.91 -2.44 16.13
CA VAL A 121 4.90 -2.19 15.06
C VAL A 121 6.30 -2.14 15.68
N THR A 122 7.15 -3.09 15.30
CA THR A 122 8.52 -3.19 15.82
C THR A 122 9.55 -2.57 14.89
N HIS A 123 9.34 -2.69 13.58
CA HIS A 123 10.26 -2.20 12.54
C HIS A 123 9.48 -1.74 11.33
N VAL A 124 9.99 -0.75 10.63
CA VAL A 124 9.48 -0.32 9.33
C VAL A 124 10.47 -0.76 8.25
N VAL A 125 9.99 -1.44 7.22
CA VAL A 125 10.81 -1.92 6.12
C VAL A 125 11.00 -0.79 5.12
N LYS A 126 12.23 -0.30 4.97
CA LYS A 126 12.56 0.69 3.94
C LYS A 126 12.56 0.01 2.58
N GLN A 127 11.60 0.36 1.74
CA GLN A 127 11.49 -0.19 0.39
C GLN A 127 12.48 0.48 -0.55
N ASN A 128 12.96 -0.26 -1.55
CA ASN A 128 13.68 0.34 -2.67
C ASN A 128 12.63 0.78 -3.69
N LEU A 129 12.42 2.09 -3.79
CA LEU A 129 11.45 2.71 -4.68
C LEU A 129 12.16 3.38 -5.85
N ASN A 130 11.57 3.32 -7.03
CA ASN A 130 12.06 4.05 -8.19
C ASN A 130 11.74 5.56 -8.08
N PRO A 131 12.43 6.44 -8.82
CA PRO A 131 12.20 7.89 -8.74
C PRO A 131 10.73 8.30 -8.94
N GLU A 132 10.03 7.68 -9.89
CA GLU A 132 8.60 7.91 -10.13
C GLU A 132 7.70 7.47 -8.96
N GLU A 133 8.05 6.36 -8.30
CA GLU A 133 7.31 5.85 -7.13
C GLU A 133 7.56 6.76 -5.91
N ILE A 134 8.78 7.27 -5.76
CA ILE A 134 9.13 8.26 -4.73
C ILE A 134 8.35 9.55 -4.97
N GLU A 135 8.25 10.03 -6.20
CA GLU A 135 7.49 11.24 -6.53
C GLU A 135 5.99 11.07 -6.21
N LYS A 136 5.41 9.90 -6.54
CA LYS A 136 4.02 9.57 -6.19
C LYS A 136 3.81 9.49 -4.67
N LEU A 137 4.75 8.89 -3.94
CA LEU A 137 4.75 8.88 -2.47
C LEU A 137 4.85 10.31 -1.92
N HIS A 138 5.70 11.14 -2.52
CA HIS A 138 5.87 12.56 -2.19
C HIS A 138 4.59 13.37 -2.35
N LYS A 139 3.84 13.10 -3.41
CA LYS A 139 2.53 13.71 -3.62
C LYS A 139 1.51 13.26 -2.57
N SER A 140 1.46 11.95 -2.28
CA SER A 140 0.52 11.38 -1.31
C SER A 140 0.72 11.94 0.10
N TRP A 141 1.97 12.00 0.59
CA TRP A 141 2.25 12.52 1.93
C TRP A 141 1.94 14.01 2.05
N LYS A 142 2.26 14.83 1.04
CA LYS A 142 1.96 16.26 1.05
C LYS A 142 0.47 16.50 1.18
N THR A 143 -0.35 15.78 0.41
CA THR A 143 -1.81 15.90 0.51
C THR A 143 -2.31 15.56 1.91
N LEU A 144 -1.85 14.46 2.50
CA LEU A 144 -2.27 14.06 3.83
C LEU A 144 -1.81 15.05 4.91
N PHE A 145 -0.58 15.56 4.78
CA PHE A 145 -0.04 16.53 5.70
C PHE A 145 -0.82 17.86 5.67
N GLU A 146 -1.22 18.34 4.50
CA GLU A 146 -2.04 19.54 4.37
C GLU A 146 -3.44 19.37 4.98
N VAL A 147 -4.05 18.19 4.85
CA VAL A 147 -5.32 17.87 5.53
C VAL A 147 -5.11 17.79 7.05
N GLN A 148 -4.04 17.13 7.50
CA GLN A 148 -3.71 16.98 8.92
C GLN A 148 -3.48 18.33 9.61
N LYS A 149 -2.84 19.30 8.95
CA LYS A 149 -2.65 20.67 9.47
C LYS A 149 -3.96 21.43 9.71
N GLN A 150 -5.01 21.10 8.97
CA GLN A 150 -6.30 21.78 9.11
C GLN A 150 -7.10 21.27 10.30
N LEU A 151 -6.72 20.13 10.87
CA LEU A 151 -7.35 19.59 12.07
C LEU A 151 -6.95 20.45 13.27
N LYS A 152 -7.94 21.13 13.85
CA LYS A 152 -7.81 21.75 15.16
C LYS A 152 -8.11 20.68 16.21
N LEU A 153 -7.10 20.31 16.97
CA LEU A 153 -7.23 19.47 18.17
C LEU A 153 -7.60 20.34 19.37
#